data_AF-A0A7S1ZFR9-F1
#
_entry.id   AF-A0A7S1ZFR9-F1
#
_cell.length_a   1.000
_cell.length_b   1.000
_cell.length_c   1.000
_cell.angle_alpha   90.00
_cell.angle_beta   90.00
_cell.angle_gamma   90.00
#
_symmetry.space_group_name_H-M   'P 1'
#
loop_
_entity.id
_entity.type
_entity.pdbx_description
1 polymer ?
#
loop_
_entity_poly.entity_id
_entity_poly.type
_entity_poly.pdbx_seq_one_letter_code
_entity_poly.pdbx_strand_id
1 'polypeptide(L)'
;EGYKSEPPNIMASCFPARIKDAVVVALLCISLRMTKTDAALQIGPLLSTCVDSCQRGCIEIRSVQASRKNKALAVELKDKDNPRSALTEADGAAQRAIVGSLRSVWGKN
;
A
#
# COMPACT_ATOMS: atom_id res chain seq x y z
N GLU A 1 -32.08 -63.02 -47.77
CA GLU A 1 -32.33 -61.56 -47.91
C GLU A 1 -32.04 -60.91 -46.54
N GLY A 2 -31.65 -59.64 -46.37
CA GLY A 2 -31.28 -58.59 -47.32
C GLY A 2 -31.39 -57.19 -46.66
N TYR A 3 -30.30 -56.41 -46.65
CA TYR A 3 -30.21 -54.92 -46.52
C TYR A 3 -31.15 -54.17 -45.51
N LYS A 4 -30.73 -53.37 -44.52
CA LYS A 4 -30.00 -52.06 -44.49
C LYS A 4 -30.08 -51.53 -43.01
N SER A 5 -29.35 -50.56 -42.44
CA SER A 5 -28.10 -49.82 -42.74
C SER A 5 -27.67 -48.97 -41.52
N GLU A 6 -26.38 -48.65 -41.41
CA GLU A 6 -25.77 -47.59 -40.54
C GLU A 6 -25.84 -46.18 -41.22
N PRO A 7 -25.42 -45.02 -40.63
CA PRO A 7 -24.50 -44.77 -39.49
C PRO A 7 -24.98 -43.62 -38.52
N PRO A 8 -24.11 -42.83 -37.81
CA PRO A 8 -23.45 -43.16 -36.54
C PRO A 8 -23.60 -42.08 -35.43
N ASN A 9 -22.79 -42.19 -34.34
CA ASN A 9 -22.42 -41.11 -33.39
C ASN A 9 -23.53 -40.75 -32.34
N ILE A 10 -23.28 -40.27 -31.10
CA ILE A 10 -22.13 -39.59 -30.46
C ILE A 10 -22.06 -39.93 -28.94
N MET A 11 -20.89 -39.72 -28.31
CA MET A 11 -20.59 -39.64 -26.85
C MET A 11 -20.55 -40.97 -26.08
N ALA A 12 -19.40 -41.50 -25.62
CA ALA A 12 -18.19 -40.91 -25.00
C ALA A 12 -18.37 -40.39 -23.57
N SER A 13 -17.86 -41.20 -22.62
CA SER A 13 -17.22 -40.82 -21.34
C SER A 13 -17.81 -39.70 -20.48
N CYS A 14 -18.30 -40.06 -19.29
CA CYS A 14 -18.36 -39.16 -18.13
C CYS A 14 -17.82 -39.84 -16.86
N PHE A 15 -16.49 -39.95 -16.77
CA PHE A 15 -15.82 -40.07 -15.46
C PHE A 15 -15.92 -38.71 -14.73
N PRO A 16 -16.25 -38.67 -13.43
CA PRO A 16 -16.55 -37.40 -12.75
C PRO A 16 -15.30 -36.56 -12.49
N ALA A 17 -15.13 -35.49 -13.28
CA ALA A 17 -14.00 -34.55 -13.18
C ALA A 17 -13.99 -33.64 -11.93
N ARG A 18 -14.82 -33.92 -10.91
CA ARG A 18 -15.21 -32.96 -9.85
C ARG A 18 -14.26 -32.84 -8.65
N ILE A 19 -13.21 -33.67 -8.58
CA ILE A 19 -12.28 -33.70 -7.43
C ILE A 19 -11.09 -32.74 -7.64
N LYS A 20 -10.68 -32.50 -8.89
CA LYS A 20 -9.47 -31.71 -9.21
C LYS A 20 -9.65 -30.23 -8.85
N ASP A 21 -10.82 -29.66 -9.14
CA ASP A 21 -11.12 -28.24 -8.88
C ASP A 21 -11.08 -27.91 -7.39
N ALA A 22 -11.61 -28.79 -6.53
CA ALA A 22 -11.60 -28.60 -5.08
C ALA A 22 -10.19 -28.54 -4.50
N VAL A 23 -9.27 -29.39 -4.99
CA VAL A 23 -7.86 -29.40 -4.55
C VAL A 23 -7.12 -28.16 -5.05
N VAL A 24 -7.36 -27.73 -6.30
CA VAL A 24 -6.76 -26.50 -6.85
C VAL A 24 -7.25 -25.26 -6.11
N VAL A 25 -8.56 -25.15 -5.84
CA VAL A 25 -9.12 -24.05 -5.04
C VAL A 25 -8.58 -24.08 -3.61
N ALA A 26 -8.47 -25.25 -2.97
CA ALA A 26 -7.90 -25.36 -1.64
C ALA A 26 -6.42 -24.93 -1.60
N LEU A 27 -5.59 -25.38 -2.55
CA LEU A 27 -4.19 -24.97 -2.66
C LEU A 27 -4.04 -23.47 -2.95
N LEU A 28 -4.90 -22.90 -3.79
CA LEU A 28 -4.96 -21.46 -4.04
C LEU A 28 -5.31 -20.69 -2.74
N CYS A 29 -6.32 -21.13 -2.00
CA CYS A 29 -6.72 -20.54 -0.73
C CYS A 29 -5.65 -20.70 0.38
N ILE A 30 -4.88 -21.78 0.40
CA ILE A 30 -3.75 -21.97 1.32
C ILE A 30 -2.61 -21.01 0.95
N SER A 31 -2.30 -20.89 -0.34
CA SER A 31 -1.26 -19.98 -0.84
C SER A 31 -1.58 -18.51 -0.54
N LEU A 32 -2.85 -18.10 -0.69
CA LEU A 32 -3.34 -16.76 -0.33
C LEU A 32 -3.41 -16.48 1.19
N ARG A 33 -3.28 -17.49 2.05
CA ARG A 33 -3.23 -17.33 3.51
C ARG A 33 -1.80 -17.21 4.07
N MET A 34 -0.77 -17.48 3.27
CA MET A 34 0.64 -17.56 3.69
C MET A 34 1.39 -16.21 3.70
N THR A 35 0.71 -15.07 3.80
CA THR A 35 1.34 -13.74 3.93
C THR A 35 1.02 -13.00 5.22
N LYS A 36 0.38 -13.65 6.20
CA LYS A 36 0.43 -13.18 7.59
C LYS A 36 1.79 -13.51 8.19
N THR A 37 2.82 -12.78 7.78
CA THR A 37 4.10 -12.78 8.49
C THR A 37 3.83 -12.30 9.91
N ASP A 38 4.16 -13.12 10.89
CA ASP A 38 4.24 -12.68 12.28
C ASP A 38 5.24 -11.54 12.41
N ALA A 39 5.03 -10.66 13.40
CA ALA A 39 5.45 -9.26 13.38
C ALA A 39 6.97 -8.98 13.56
N ALA A 40 7.82 -9.61 12.75
CA ALA A 40 9.18 -9.13 12.51
C ALA A 40 9.10 -7.79 11.77
N LEU A 41 9.75 -6.76 12.32
CA LEU A 41 9.80 -5.43 11.72
C LEU A 41 10.48 -5.49 10.34
N GLN A 42 9.68 -5.41 9.27
CA GLN A 42 10.21 -5.46 7.91
C GLN A 42 10.90 -4.13 7.57
N ILE A 43 12.23 -4.12 7.74
CA ILE A 43 13.08 -2.92 7.56
C ILE A 43 12.93 -2.31 6.16
N GLY A 44 12.83 -3.12 5.10
CA GLY A 44 12.66 -2.63 3.72
C GLY A 44 11.39 -1.77 3.54
N PRO A 45 10.19 -2.32 3.78
CA PRO A 45 8.93 -1.56 3.78
C PRO A 45 8.93 -0.34 4.71
N LEU A 46 9.54 -0.45 5.91
CA LEU A 46 9.66 0.69 6.83
C LEU A 46 10.49 1.82 6.21
N LEU A 47 11.69 1.51 5.69
CA LEU A 47 12.56 2.49 5.05
C LEU A 47 11.91 3.10 3.80
N SER A 48 11.21 2.30 2.99
CA SER A 48 10.42 2.81 1.86
C SER A 48 9.38 3.82 2.33
N THR A 49 8.59 3.48 3.37
CA THR A 49 7.57 4.40 3.92
C THR A 49 8.21 5.68 4.48
N CYS A 50 9.40 5.59 5.10
CA CYS A 50 10.14 6.76 5.56
C CYS A 50 10.57 7.66 4.40
N VAL A 51 11.12 7.10 3.31
CA VAL A 51 11.51 7.86 2.10
C VAL A 51 10.29 8.54 1.48
N ASP A 52 9.18 7.82 1.27
CA ASP A 52 7.94 8.36 0.72
C ASP A 52 7.36 9.48 1.60
N SER A 53 7.41 9.31 2.92
CA SER A 53 6.91 10.30 3.89
C SER A 53 7.79 11.56 3.90
N CYS A 54 9.11 11.42 3.84
CA CYS A 54 10.04 12.54 3.69
C CYS A 54 9.85 13.27 2.36
N GLN A 55 9.62 12.54 1.25
CA GLN A 55 9.31 13.13 -0.05
C GLN A 55 8.04 14.00 0.01
N ARG A 56 7.00 13.54 0.71
CA ARG A 56 5.78 14.34 0.98
C ARG A 56 6.08 15.59 1.81
N GLY A 57 6.88 15.47 2.87
CA GLY A 57 7.34 16.63 3.65
C GLY A 57 8.05 17.69 2.78
N CYS A 58 8.93 17.25 1.88
CA CYS A 58 9.60 18.13 0.92
C CYS A 58 8.64 18.77 -0.10
N ILE A 59 7.53 18.10 -0.47
CA ILE A 59 6.47 18.69 -1.30
C ILE A 59 5.75 19.80 -0.53
N GLU A 60 5.40 19.59 0.74
CA GLU A 60 4.77 20.63 1.58
C GLU A 60 5.67 21.85 1.75
N ILE A 61 6.97 21.67 2.01
CA ILE A 61 7.93 22.79 2.08
C ILE A 61 7.92 23.60 0.78
N ARG A 62 7.96 22.93 -0.38
CA ARG A 62 7.89 23.61 -1.68
C ARG A 62 6.55 24.29 -1.94
N SER A 63 5.43 23.65 -1.56
CA SER A 63 4.08 24.21 -1.67
C SER A 63 3.95 25.50 -0.85
N VAL A 64 4.39 25.45 0.40
CA VAL A 64 4.40 26.58 1.33
C VAL A 64 5.30 27.73 0.83
N GLN A 65 6.48 27.44 0.27
CA GLN A 65 7.31 28.47 -0.37
C GLN A 65 6.68 29.04 -1.65
N ALA A 66 6.07 28.21 -2.51
CA ALA A 66 5.43 28.64 -3.75
C ALA A 66 4.20 29.53 -3.49
N SER A 67 3.42 29.24 -2.44
CA SER A 67 2.27 30.04 -2.01
C SER A 67 2.64 31.43 -1.48
N ARG A 68 3.90 31.68 -1.11
CA ARG A 68 4.31 32.97 -0.53
C ARG A 68 4.38 34.09 -1.55
N LYS A 69 4.92 33.82 -2.75
CA LYS A 69 5.12 34.74 -3.91
C LYS A 69 5.75 36.13 -3.68
N ASN A 70 5.91 36.59 -2.44
CA ASN A 70 6.67 37.75 -1.91
C ASN A 70 6.36 38.03 -0.41
N LYS A 71 5.56 37.19 0.28
CA LYS A 71 5.23 37.37 1.71
C LYS A 71 6.30 36.77 2.63
N ALA A 72 6.57 37.47 3.74
CA ALA A 72 7.44 36.99 4.81
C ALA A 72 6.87 35.73 5.49
N LEU A 73 7.78 34.97 6.10
CA LEU A 73 7.51 33.75 6.83
C LEU A 73 6.76 34.03 8.14
N ALA A 74 5.64 33.35 8.37
CA ALA A 74 5.08 33.24 9.72
C ALA A 74 6.04 32.38 10.56
N VAL A 75 6.64 32.99 11.57
CA VAL A 75 7.59 32.36 12.50
C VAL A 75 6.95 32.30 13.88
N GLU A 76 6.80 31.09 14.40
CA GLU A 76 6.46 30.82 15.79
C GLU A 76 7.75 30.43 16.53
N LEU A 77 8.05 31.06 17.66
CA LEU A 77 9.18 30.62 18.49
C LEU A 77 8.73 29.43 19.34
N LYS A 78 9.38 28.28 19.16
CA LYS A 78 9.16 27.09 20.03
C LYS A 78 9.55 27.36 21.49
N ASP A 79 10.48 28.28 21.70
CA ASP A 79 10.91 28.84 22.96
C ASP A 79 11.03 30.37 22.78
N LYS A 80 10.15 31.12 23.46
CA LYS A 80 9.97 32.56 23.25
C LYS A 80 11.22 33.37 23.55
N ASP A 81 12.07 32.89 24.46
CA ASP A 81 13.27 33.57 24.89
C ASP A 81 14.50 33.19 24.05
N ASN A 82 14.34 32.25 23.10
CA ASN A 82 15.39 31.75 22.24
C ASN A 82 15.07 32.00 20.75
N PRO A 83 15.69 33.00 20.09
CA PRO A 83 15.43 33.29 18.68
C PRO A 83 15.88 32.18 17.72
N ARG A 84 16.72 31.22 18.18
CA ARG A 84 17.10 30.03 17.39
C ARG A 84 16.03 28.94 17.40
N SER A 85 14.94 29.13 18.15
CA SER A 85 13.80 28.22 18.25
C SER A 85 12.72 28.47 17.18
N ALA A 86 12.99 29.41 16.25
CA ALA A 86 12.13 29.78 15.13
C ALA A 86 11.66 28.54 14.36
N LEU A 87 10.36 28.29 14.46
CA LEU A 87 9.64 27.24 13.78
C LEU A 87 8.72 27.90 12.76
N THR A 88 8.77 27.40 11.53
CA THR A 88 8.01 27.98 10.43
C THR A 88 6.74 27.20 10.14
N GLU A 89 5.79 27.86 9.48
CA GLU A 89 4.65 27.21 8.82
C GLU A 89 5.08 25.99 7.97
N ALA A 90 6.25 26.06 7.33
CA ALA A 90 6.78 24.97 6.49
C ALA A 90 7.21 23.76 7.33
N ASP A 91 7.84 23.98 8.49
CA ASP A 91 8.21 22.91 9.42
C ASP A 91 6.96 22.21 9.97
N GLY A 92 5.95 22.98 10.38
CA GLY A 92 4.67 22.47 10.84
C GLY A 92 3.92 21.67 9.76
N ALA A 93 3.90 22.15 8.51
CA ALA A 93 3.29 21.45 7.38
C ALA A 93 4.03 20.13 7.06
N ALA A 94 5.36 20.17 6.95
CA ALA A 94 6.18 19.01 6.68
C ALA A 94 6.06 17.95 7.78
N GLN A 95 6.12 18.35 9.05
CA GLN A 95 5.96 17.44 10.19
C GLN A 95 4.59 16.75 10.17
N ARG A 96 3.50 17.49 9.89
CA ARG A 96 2.15 16.90 9.77
C ARG A 96 2.08 15.88 8.63
N ALA A 97 2.65 16.17 7.47
CA ALA A 97 2.67 15.25 6.33
C ALA A 97 3.49 13.98 6.62
N ILE A 98 4.70 14.12 7.18
CA ILE A 98 5.58 12.99 7.53
C ILE A 98 4.91 12.11 8.60
N VAL A 99 4.50 12.70 9.72
CA VAL A 99 3.92 11.96 10.85
C VAL A 99 2.55 11.36 10.48
N GLY A 100 1.73 12.06 9.69
CA GLY A 100 0.45 11.54 9.20
C GLY A 100 0.64 10.33 8.27
N SER A 101 1.61 10.40 7.36
CA SER A 101 1.97 9.31 6.45
C SER A 101 2.50 8.08 7.21
N LEU A 102 3.42 8.27 8.16
CA LEU A 102 3.92 7.18 8.99
C LEU A 102 2.82 6.57 9.87
N ARG A 103 1.96 7.38 10.49
CA ARG A 103 0.85 6.89 11.33
C ARG A 103 -0.23 6.14 10.54
N SER A 104 -0.51 6.50 9.29
CA SER A 104 -1.53 5.80 8.50
C SER A 104 -1.12 4.37 8.13
N VAL A 105 0.19 4.10 8.01
CA VAL A 105 0.74 2.78 7.67
C VAL A 105 1.17 2.00 8.92
N TRP A 106 1.85 2.65 9.87
CA TRP A 106 2.52 2.01 11.02
C TRP A 106 1.93 2.40 12.39
N GLY A 107 0.96 3.32 12.45
CA GLY A 107 0.44 3.88 13.70
C GLY A 107 -0.66 3.08 14.40
N LYS A 108 -0.89 1.82 13.99
CA LYS A 108 -1.83 0.90 14.67
C LYS A 108 -1.07 0.02 15.67
N ASN A 109 -0.98 0.51 16.90
CA ASN A 109 -0.72 -0.28 18.11
C ASN A 109 -1.85 0.03 19.10
#